data_AF-A0A382WCU8-F1
#
_entry.id   AF-A0A382WCU8-F1
#
_cell.length_a   1.000
_cell.length_b   1.000
_cell.length_c   1.000
_cell.angle_alpha   90.00
_cell.angle_beta   90.00
_cell.angle_gamma   90.00
#
_symmetry.space_group_name_H-M   'P 1'
#
loop_
_entity.id
_entity.type
_entity.pdbx_description
1 polymer ?
#
loop_
_entity_poly.entity_id
_entity_poly.type
_entity_poly.pdbx_seq_one_letter_code
_entity_poly.pdbx_strand_id
1 'polypeptide(L)'
;MNFHSVRRNLSDMLFLLGDEKRKLPFILATFLVVSLLDLIGVGLVGSYITLFTQPRGSELAILKPILSWLDVFGGDQGKLMVALGLILVFVFVLKAVVGLFVQRIIFRFCLRRMAELRTSVIGAIQHMPYS
;
A
#
# COMPACT_ATOMS: atom_id res chain seq x y z
N MET A 1 -13.10 -27.01 11.05
CA MET A 1 -11.83 -26.45 11.58
C MET A 1 -12.13 -25.84 12.94
N ASN A 2 -11.50 -26.34 14.01
CA ASN A 2 -11.87 -26.03 15.39
C ASN A 2 -11.24 -24.67 15.80
N PHE A 3 -12.05 -23.68 16.21
CA PHE A 3 -11.60 -22.32 16.57
C PHE A 3 -10.47 -22.30 17.61
N HIS A 4 -10.42 -23.32 18.47
CA HIS A 4 -9.40 -23.45 19.52
C HIS A 4 -7.99 -23.69 18.96
N SER A 5 -7.85 -24.45 17.87
CA SER A 5 -6.55 -24.70 17.23
C SER A 5 -6.00 -23.46 16.51
N VAL A 6 -6.89 -22.65 15.93
CA VAL A 6 -6.50 -21.42 15.22
C VAL A 6 -5.88 -20.40 16.19
N ARG A 7 -6.49 -20.23 17.37
CA ARG A 7 -5.99 -19.31 18.39
C ARG A 7 -4.63 -19.73 18.96
N ARG A 8 -4.39 -21.04 19.11
CA ARG A 8 -3.08 -21.56 19.54
C ARG A 8 -2.01 -21.32 18.48
N ASN A 9 -2.28 -21.65 17.22
CA ASN A 9 -1.35 -21.42 16.11
C ASN A 9 -0.97 -19.94 15.94
N LEU A 10 -1.93 -19.02 16.12
CA LEU A 10 -1.67 -17.58 16.09
C LEU A 10 -0.77 -17.14 17.24
N SER A 11 -0.98 -17.68 18.44
CA SER A 11 -0.13 -17.41 19.59
C SER A 11 1.30 -17.90 19.35
N ASP A 12 1.46 -19.09 18.77
CA ASP A 12 2.77 -19.66 18.43
C ASP A 12 3.47 -18.82 17.36
N MET A 13 2.74 -18.37 16.32
CA MET A 13 3.27 -17.44 15.32
C MET A 13 3.67 -16.09 15.91
N LEU A 14 2.89 -15.53 16.84
CA LEU A 14 3.22 -14.28 17.52
C LEU A 14 4.42 -14.45 18.46
N PHE A 15 4.53 -15.61 19.10
CA PHE A 15 5.63 -15.98 19.97
C PHE A 15 6.95 -16.16 19.18
N LEU A 16 6.89 -16.85 18.02
CA LEU A 16 8.02 -17.00 17.08
C LEU A 16 8.53 -15.66 16.54
N LEU A 17 7.66 -14.64 16.49
CA LEU A 17 8.06 -13.28 16.10
C LEU A 17 8.78 -12.51 17.22
N GLY A 18 8.74 -13.01 18.45
CA GLY A 18 9.52 -12.52 19.57
C GLY A 18 9.36 -11.02 19.84
N ASP A 19 10.49 -10.34 20.01
CA ASP A 19 10.55 -8.90 20.35
C ASP A 19 10.29 -7.97 19.14
N GLU A 20 10.28 -8.52 17.92
CA GLU A 20 10.05 -7.75 16.70
C GLU A 20 8.60 -7.62 16.27
N LYS A 21 7.67 -8.14 17.08
CA LYS A 21 6.23 -7.83 17.02
C LYS A 21 5.94 -6.32 17.00
N ARG A 22 6.84 -5.47 17.51
CA ARG A 22 6.70 -4.00 17.45
C ARG A 22 6.82 -3.43 16.03
N LYS A 23 7.44 -4.15 15.09
CA LYS A 23 7.61 -3.72 13.69
C LYS A 23 6.46 -4.17 12.79
N LEU A 24 5.70 -5.19 13.19
CA LEU A 24 4.48 -5.63 12.49
C LEU A 24 3.43 -4.52 12.29
N PRO A 25 3.01 -3.75 13.32
CA PRO A 25 2.00 -2.71 13.13
C PRO A 25 2.51 -1.60 12.21
N PHE A 26 3.81 -1.31 12.22
CA PHE A 26 4.41 -0.35 11.29
C PHE A 26 4.33 -0.83 9.83
N ILE A 27 4.62 -2.12 9.59
CA ILE A 27 4.50 -2.72 8.25
C ILE A 27 3.05 -2.74 7.78
N LEU A 28 2.12 -3.11 8.66
CA LEU A 28 0.68 -3.08 8.37
C LEU A 28 0.20 -1.66 8.06
N ALA A 29 0.61 -0.67 8.84
CA ALA A 29 0.28 0.73 8.57
C ALA A 29 0.80 1.17 7.20
N THR A 30 2.06 0.82 6.88
CA THR A 30 2.68 1.15 5.60
C THR A 30 1.95 0.49 4.42
N PHE A 31 1.53 -0.77 4.57
CA PHE A 31 0.70 -1.46 3.58
C PHE A 31 -0.66 -0.80 3.40
N LEU A 32 -1.30 -0.37 4.50
CA LEU A 32 -2.59 0.31 4.46
C LEU A 32 -2.49 1.65 3.70
N VAL A 33 -1.40 2.41 3.90
CA VAL A 33 -1.14 3.64 3.12
C VAL A 33 -1.07 3.34 1.63
N VAL A 34 -0.37 2.28 1.22
CA VAL A 34 -0.31 1.88 -0.20
C VAL A 34 -1.68 1.53 -0.74
N SER A 35 -2.46 0.74 0.00
CA SER A 35 -3.82 0.36 -0.39
C SER A 35 -4.76 1.57 -0.52
N LEU A 36 -4.61 2.56 0.36
CA LEU A 36 -5.35 3.83 0.24
C LEU A 36 -4.94 4.59 -1.03
N LEU A 37 -3.64 4.64 -1.33
CA LEU A 37 -3.11 5.25 -2.54
C LEU A 37 -3.59 4.51 -3.80
N ASP A 38 -3.71 3.18 -3.72
CA ASP A 38 -4.31 2.35 -4.75
C ASP A 38 -5.75 2.75 -5.03
N LEU A 39 -6.57 2.89 -3.98
CA LEU A 39 -7.97 3.30 -4.06
C LEU A 39 -8.12 4.71 -4.65
N ILE A 40 -7.32 5.67 -4.19
CA ILE A 40 -7.30 7.03 -4.72
C ILE A 40 -6.91 7.04 -6.20
N GLY A 41 -5.89 6.26 -6.58
CA GLY A 41 -5.45 6.15 -7.97
C GLY A 41 -6.55 5.62 -8.89
N VAL A 42 -7.29 4.58 -8.47
CA VAL A 42 -8.43 4.05 -9.24
C VAL A 42 -9.57 5.06 -9.32
N GLY A 43 -9.87 5.77 -8.23
CA GLY A 43 -10.90 6.82 -8.22
C GLY A 43 -10.59 7.97 -9.18
N LEU A 44 -9.33 8.43 -9.20
CA LEU A 44 -8.89 9.49 -10.10
C LEU A 44 -8.98 9.08 -11.59
N VAL A 45 -8.66 7.83 -11.93
CA VAL A 45 -8.86 7.31 -13.29
C VAL A 45 -10.33 7.30 -13.67
N GLY A 46 -11.20 6.82 -12.78
CA GLY A 46 -12.65 6.81 -13.00
C GLY A 46 -13.18 8.21 -13.28
N SER A 47 -12.84 9.18 -12.43
CA SER A 47 -13.24 10.59 -12.60
C SER A 47 -12.67 11.23 -13.86
N TYR A 48 -11.46 10.85 -14.29
CA TYR A 48 -10.88 11.37 -15.53
C TYR A 48 -11.63 10.86 -16.77
N ILE A 49 -12.02 9.58 -16.79
CA ILE A 49 -12.75 8.97 -17.91
C ILE A 49 -14.17 9.56 -18.03
N THR A 50 -14.86 9.79 -16.91
CA THR A 50 -16.20 10.40 -16.93
C THR A 50 -16.18 11.84 -17.41
N LEU A 51 -15.16 12.62 -17.02
CA LEU A 51 -14.96 13.98 -17.52
C LEU A 51 -14.72 14.03 -19.04
N PHE A 52 -14.05 13.00 -19.59
CA PHE A 52 -13.77 12.90 -21.02
C PHE A 52 -15.01 12.47 -21.84
N THR A 53 -15.86 11.60 -21.29
CA THR A 53 -16.96 10.96 -22.01
C THR A 53 -18.29 11.70 -21.89
N GLN A 54 -18.57 12.40 -20.78
CA GLN A 54 -19.79 13.19 -20.60
C GLN A 54 -19.51 14.51 -19.86
N PRO A 55 -19.37 15.65 -20.57
CA PRO A 55 -19.09 16.95 -19.96
C PRO A 55 -20.29 17.59 -19.22
N ARG A 56 -21.45 16.92 -19.17
CA ARG A 56 -22.66 17.42 -18.49
C ARG A 56 -23.05 16.50 -17.32
N GLY A 57 -22.77 16.94 -16.10
CA GLY A 57 -23.68 16.68 -14.98
C GLY A 57 -23.07 16.13 -13.69
N SER A 58 -23.15 16.96 -12.65
CA SER A 58 -23.33 16.63 -11.22
C SER A 58 -22.22 15.95 -10.40
N GLU A 59 -21.43 15.00 -10.89
CA GLU A 59 -20.42 14.34 -10.03
C GLU A 59 -19.19 15.21 -9.74
N LEU A 60 -19.02 16.29 -10.49
CA LEU A 60 -17.91 17.24 -10.33
C LEU A 60 -18.01 18.14 -9.09
N ALA A 61 -19.07 18.12 -8.29
CA ALA A 61 -19.20 19.02 -7.14
C ALA A 61 -18.03 18.90 -6.14
N ILE A 62 -17.48 17.69 -5.97
CA ILE A 62 -16.35 17.40 -5.08
C ILE A 62 -15.02 17.85 -5.71
N LEU A 63 -14.94 17.83 -7.05
CA LEU A 63 -13.74 18.15 -7.80
C LEU A 63 -13.68 19.63 -8.22
N LYS A 64 -14.81 20.33 -8.25
CA LYS A 64 -14.93 21.78 -8.52
C LYS A 64 -13.98 22.65 -7.68
N PRO A 65 -13.83 22.45 -6.35
CA PRO A 65 -12.84 23.21 -5.59
C PRO A 65 -11.42 22.92 -6.09
N ILE A 66 -11.02 21.65 -6.26
CA ILE A 66 -9.71 21.27 -6.82
C ILE A 66 -9.48 21.89 -8.21
N LEU A 67 -10.49 21.83 -9.08
CA LEU A 67 -10.48 22.40 -10.43
C LEU A 67 -10.37 23.92 -10.39
N SER A 68 -11.01 24.60 -9.44
CA SER A 68 -10.92 26.06 -9.30
C SER A 68 -9.56 26.55 -8.81
N TRP A 69 -8.84 25.75 -8.01
CA TRP A 69 -7.42 26.02 -7.69
C TRP A 69 -6.53 25.86 -8.92
N LEU A 70 -6.92 25.00 -9.86
CA LEU A 70 -6.20 24.74 -11.10
C LEU A 70 -6.60 25.71 -12.25
N ASP A 71 -7.84 26.23 -12.22
CA ASP A 71 -8.42 27.19 -13.19
C ASP A 71 -7.77 28.60 -13.11
N VAL A 72 -6.87 28.81 -12.15
CA VAL A 72 -5.95 29.96 -12.13
C VAL A 72 -5.10 30.03 -13.42
N PHE A 73 -4.95 28.92 -14.17
CA PHE A 73 -4.23 28.89 -15.45
C PHE A 73 -5.06 29.23 -16.71
N GLY A 74 -6.31 29.68 -16.55
CA GLY A 74 -7.04 30.38 -17.59
C GLY A 74 -7.80 29.50 -18.58
N GLY A 75 -9.12 29.36 -18.35
CA GLY A 75 -10.23 29.48 -19.32
C GLY A 75 -10.31 28.59 -20.56
N ASP A 76 -9.23 27.89 -20.93
CA ASP A 76 -9.14 27.07 -22.13
C ASP A 76 -9.28 25.59 -21.75
N GLN A 77 -10.42 25.00 -22.11
CA GLN A 77 -10.79 23.62 -21.76
C GLN A 77 -9.72 22.60 -22.22
N GLY A 78 -9.01 22.88 -23.31
CA GLY A 78 -7.92 22.03 -23.80
C GLY A 78 -6.72 21.98 -22.84
N LYS A 79 -6.37 23.11 -22.21
CA LYS A 79 -5.24 23.18 -21.25
C LYS A 79 -5.59 22.47 -19.94
N LEU A 80 -6.84 22.57 -19.49
CA LEU A 80 -7.33 21.86 -18.30
C LEU A 80 -7.28 20.34 -18.48
N MET A 81 -7.66 19.82 -19.65
CA MET A 81 -7.59 18.38 -19.93
C MET A 81 -6.14 17.86 -19.93
N VAL A 82 -5.21 18.60 -20.55
CA VAL A 82 -3.78 18.25 -20.57
C VAL A 82 -3.19 18.31 -19.15
N ALA A 83 -3.53 19.33 -18.35
CA ALA A 83 -3.07 19.45 -16.98
C ALA A 83 -3.56 18.30 -16.08
N LEU A 84 -4.83 17.89 -16.21
CA LEU A 84 -5.38 16.74 -15.48
C LEU A 84 -4.72 15.42 -15.89
N GLY A 85 -4.47 15.22 -17.18
CA GLY A 85 -3.73 14.04 -17.66
C GLY A 85 -2.31 13.97 -17.10
N LEU A 86 -1.62 15.11 -17.04
CA LEU A 86 -0.27 15.21 -16.46
C LEU A 86 -0.29 14.91 -14.95
N ILE A 87 -1.27 15.45 -14.22
CA ILE A 87 -1.48 15.14 -12.79
C ILE A 87 -1.74 13.64 -12.59
N LEU A 88 -2.56 13.03 -13.45
CA LEU A 88 -2.86 11.61 -13.39
C LEU A 88 -1.58 10.77 -13.54
N VAL A 89 -0.79 11.02 -14.58
CA VAL A 89 0.49 10.34 -14.81
C VAL A 89 1.42 10.53 -13.61
N PHE A 90 1.51 11.74 -13.08
CA PHE A 90 2.33 12.05 -11.91
C PHE A 90 1.90 11.23 -10.68
N VAL A 91 0.59 11.14 -10.40
CA VAL A 91 0.05 10.32 -9.30
C VAL A 91 0.38 8.83 -9.51
N PHE A 92 0.30 8.31 -10.73
CA PHE A 92 0.65 6.92 -11.04
C PHE A 92 2.13 6.62 -10.83
N VAL A 93 3.01 7.53 -11.25
CA VAL A 93 4.45 7.38 -11.03
C VAL A 93 4.77 7.41 -9.53
N LEU A 94 4.19 8.37 -8.79
CA LEU A 94 4.37 8.49 -7.35
C LEU A 94 3.87 7.22 -6.64
N LYS A 95 2.70 6.71 -7.04
CA LYS A 95 2.14 5.45 -6.57
C LYS A 95 3.08 4.28 -6.78
N ALA A 96 3.67 4.14 -7.97
CA ALA A 96 4.60 3.07 -8.28
C ALA A 96 5.87 3.13 -7.41
N VAL A 97 6.44 4.33 -7.22
CA VAL A 97 7.62 4.53 -6.37
C VAL A 97 7.32 4.19 -4.91
N VAL A 98 6.19 4.67 -4.38
CA VAL A 98 5.76 4.37 -3.00
C VAL A 98 5.51 2.87 -2.85
N GLY A 99 4.77 2.25 -3.77
CA GLY A 99 4.51 0.81 -3.74
C GLY A 99 5.81 -0.03 -3.70
N LEU A 100 6.79 0.32 -4.54
CA LEU A 100 8.10 -0.35 -4.56
C LEU A 100 8.86 -0.17 -3.24
N PHE A 101 8.83 1.02 -2.65
CA PHE A 101 9.49 1.29 -1.37
C PHE A 101 8.89 0.45 -0.24
N VAL A 102 7.57 0.37 -0.17
CA VAL A 102 6.85 -0.42 0.84
C VAL A 102 7.10 -1.91 0.66
N GLN A 103 7.04 -2.39 -0.58
CA GLN A 103 7.35 -3.78 -0.88
C GLN A 103 8.78 -4.15 -0.48
N ARG A 104 9.76 -3.25 -0.69
CA ARG A 104 11.14 -3.45 -0.20
C ARG A 104 11.22 -3.55 1.32
N ILE A 105 10.47 -2.73 2.06
CA ILE A 105 10.44 -2.79 3.53
C ILE A 105 9.89 -4.15 4.00
N ILE A 106 8.77 -4.59 3.43
CA ILE A 106 8.15 -5.88 3.75
C ILE A 106 9.13 -7.02 3.47
N PHE A 107 9.76 -7.02 2.29
CA PHE A 107 10.66 -8.10 1.89
C PHE A 107 11.89 -8.18 2.80
N ARG A 108 12.50 -7.05 3.15
CA ARG A 108 13.64 -7.03 4.10
C ARG A 108 13.26 -7.55 5.48
N PHE A 109 12.07 -7.23 5.97
CA PHE A 109 11.58 -7.75 7.24
C PHE A 109 11.41 -9.28 7.20
N CYS A 110 10.72 -9.79 6.16
CA CYS A 110 10.49 -11.22 6.00
C CYS A 110 11.81 -12.01 5.89
N LEU A 111 12.75 -11.54 5.06
CA LEU A 111 14.04 -12.21 4.89
C LEU A 111 14.84 -12.29 6.19
N ARG A 112 14.86 -11.20 6.97
CA ARG A 112 15.56 -11.20 8.26
C ARG A 112 14.93 -12.19 9.23
N ARG A 113 13.60 -12.20 9.33
CA ARG A 113 12.85 -13.15 10.18
C ARG A 113 13.08 -14.60 9.77
N MET A 114 13.09 -14.90 8.47
CA MET A 114 13.39 -16.23 7.95
C MET A 114 14.80 -16.69 8.32
N ALA A 115 15.80 -15.80 8.22
CA ALA A 115 17.18 -16.11 8.58
C ALA A 115 17.32 -16.41 10.08
N GLU A 116 16.76 -15.57 10.94
CA GLU A 116 16.80 -15.75 12.41
C GLU A 116 16.15 -17.07 12.84
N LEU A 117 14.96 -17.38 12.32
CA LEU A 117 14.26 -18.63 12.62
C LEU A 117 15.06 -19.86 12.17
N ARG A 118 15.64 -19.81 10.96
CA ARG A 118 16.47 -20.90 10.43
C ARG A 118 17.71 -21.13 11.28
N THR A 119 18.40 -20.06 11.71
CA THR A 119 19.56 -20.18 12.60
C THR A 119 19.20 -20.73 13.96
N SER A 120 18.04 -20.33 14.51
CA SER A 120 17.57 -20.85 15.80
C SER A 120 17.29 -22.35 15.74
N VAL A 121 16.67 -22.83 14.66
CA VAL A 121 16.37 -24.26 14.47
C VAL A 121 17.65 -25.06 14.28
N ILE A 122 18.58 -24.60 13.44
CA ILE A 122 19.87 -25.30 13.22
C ILE A 122 20.66 -25.36 14.53
N GLY A 123 20.74 -24.26 15.28
CA GLY A 123 21.38 -24.24 16.59
C GLY A 123 20.74 -25.22 17.55
N ALA A 124 19.41 -25.27 17.63
CA ALA A 124 18.71 -26.23 18.47
C ALA A 124 19.01 -27.69 18.07
N ILE A 125 19.03 -28.01 16.78
CA ILE A 125 19.36 -29.35 16.27
C ILE A 125 20.79 -29.75 16.66
N GLN A 126 21.76 -28.84 16.53
CA GLN A 126 23.17 -29.12 16.83
C GLN A 126 23.45 -29.38 18.32
N HIS A 127 22.61 -28.85 19.22
CA HIS A 127 22.75 -29.05 20.66
C HIS A 127 21.92 -30.24 21.19
N MET A 128 21.18 -30.95 20.32
CA MET A 128 20.48 -32.16 20.75
C MET A 128 21.48 -33.29 21.01
N PRO A 129 21.31 -34.04 22.12
CA PRO A 129 22.18 -35.18 22.42
C PRO A 129 22.03 -36.24 21.32
N TYR A 130 23.15 -36.69 20.77
CA TYR A 130 23.21 -37.83 19.88
C TYR A 130 23.06 -39.11 20.72
N SER A 131 21.82 -39.56 20.96
CA SER A 131 21.54 -40.91 21.48
C SER A 131 21.19 -41.86 20.36
#